data_AF-A0A8T2P5Z3-F1
#
_entry.id   AF-A0A8T2P5Z3-F1
#
_cell.length_a   1.000
_cell.length_b   1.000
_cell.length_c   1.000
_cell.angle_alpha   90.00
_cell.angle_beta   90.00
_cell.angle_gamma   90.00
#
_symmetry.space_group_name_H-M   'P 1'
#
loop_
_entity.id
_entity.type
_entity.pdbx_description
1 polymer ?
#
loop_
_entity_poly.entity_id
_entity_poly.type
_entity_poly.pdbx_seq_one_letter_code
_entity_poly.pdbx_strand_id
1 'polypeptide(L)'
;MCHTVNAISNHRNYTQPNMSMGLVVSRETQHLGVPYYVDKVFHKEYKGAALQELEKSIESDYIDHLQSSCWKETQQKSDLAHLARLYRDDRLKQKVDSIKLDNCERLNRMVGRQKGN
;
A
#
# COMPACT_ATOMS: atom_id res chain seq x y z
N MET A 1 -11.62 27.96 16.66
CA MET A 1 -10.62 27.80 15.57
C MET A 1 -9.84 26.51 15.80
N CYS A 2 -10.40 25.35 15.45
CA CYS A 2 -9.66 24.08 15.44
C CYS A 2 -9.12 23.84 14.02
N HIS A 3 -8.12 24.63 13.64
CA HIS A 3 -7.42 24.45 12.37
C HIS A 3 -6.21 23.54 12.61
N THR A 4 -6.44 22.22 12.64
CA THR A 4 -5.43 21.18 12.31
C THR A 4 -6.02 19.77 12.23
N VAL A 5 -7.33 19.60 12.03
CA VAL A 5 -7.78 18.49 11.18
C VAL A 5 -7.69 18.97 9.75
N ASN A 6 -6.47 19.16 9.26
CA ASN A 6 -6.22 18.92 7.84
C ASN A 6 -6.33 17.41 7.70
N ALA A 7 -7.58 16.96 7.62
CA ALA A 7 -7.93 15.68 7.05
C ALA A 7 -7.25 15.66 5.69
N ILE A 8 -6.16 14.91 5.67
CA ILE A 8 -5.36 14.51 4.54
C ILE A 8 -6.33 13.88 3.54
N SER A 9 -6.91 14.73 2.70
CA SER A 9 -8.02 14.46 1.78
C SER A 9 -7.61 13.58 0.59
N ASN A 10 -6.53 12.80 0.72
CA ASN A 10 -6.15 11.82 -0.28
C ASN A 10 -5.51 10.64 0.45
N HIS A 11 -6.32 9.61 0.66
CA HIS A 11 -6.04 8.28 1.25
C HIS A 11 -4.96 7.46 0.50
N ARG A 12 -3.97 8.12 -0.13
CA ARG A 12 -2.91 7.49 -0.93
C ARG A 12 -1.48 7.90 -0.56
N ASN A 13 -1.28 8.91 0.29
CA ASN A 13 0.04 9.56 0.42
C ASN A 13 0.75 9.37 1.76
N TYR A 14 0.26 8.51 2.66
CA TYR A 14 0.95 8.29 3.94
C TYR A 14 2.22 7.47 3.81
N THR A 15 2.32 6.62 2.79
CA THR A 15 3.45 5.72 2.54
C THR A 15 4.57 6.36 1.73
N GLN A 16 4.45 7.66 1.41
CA GLN A 16 5.46 8.41 0.64
C GLN A 16 5.83 9.71 1.38
N PRO A 17 7.10 10.12 1.36
CA PRO A 17 7.51 11.36 1.99
C PRO A 17 6.92 12.56 1.24
N ASN A 18 6.39 13.52 1.98
CA ASN A 18 5.90 14.77 1.41
C ASN A 18 6.60 15.96 2.07
N MET A 19 7.62 16.49 1.38
CA MET A 19 8.43 17.60 1.88
C MET A 19 7.65 18.92 1.97
N SER A 20 6.64 19.16 1.12
CA SER A 20 5.86 20.40 1.18
C SER A 20 4.92 20.45 2.38
N MET A 21 4.49 19.28 2.86
CA MET A 21 3.69 19.12 4.08
C MET A 21 4.53 18.82 5.32
N GLY A 22 5.87 18.77 5.20
CA GLY A 22 6.75 18.47 6.32
C GLY A 22 6.70 17.02 6.82
N LEU A 23 6.10 16.10 6.05
CA LEU A 23 6.01 14.67 6.35
C LEU A 23 7.32 13.97 5.96
N VAL A 24 8.34 14.12 6.80
CA VAL A 24 9.71 13.67 6.53
C VAL A 24 10.23 12.63 7.52
N VAL A 25 9.53 12.42 8.63
CA VAL A 25 9.95 11.46 9.66
C VAL A 25 9.32 10.11 9.35
N SER A 26 10.14 9.13 8.98
CA SER A 26 9.70 7.76 8.71
C SER A 26 9.35 7.03 10.01
N ARG A 27 8.24 6.31 9.99
CA ARG A 27 7.77 5.42 11.05
C ARG A 27 7.22 4.14 10.44
N GLU A 28 6.99 3.13 11.26
CA GLU A 28 6.31 1.90 10.89
C GLU A 28 5.18 1.63 11.87
N THR A 29 4.03 1.15 11.37
CA THR A 29 2.92 0.74 12.24
C THR A 29 3.32 -0.46 13.08
N GLN A 30 2.78 -0.56 14.29
CA GLN A 30 3.24 -1.57 15.24
C GLN A 30 2.84 -3.00 14.86
N HIS A 31 1.72 -3.18 14.16
CA HIS A 31 1.15 -4.51 13.95
C HIS A 31 1.60 -5.13 12.61
N LEU A 32 1.55 -4.38 11.51
CA LEU A 32 1.94 -4.87 10.18
C LEU A 32 3.27 -4.30 9.66
N GLY A 33 3.88 -3.35 10.37
CA GLY A 33 5.12 -2.71 9.92
C GLY A 33 4.95 -1.88 8.65
N VAL A 34 3.78 -1.25 8.48
CA VAL A 34 3.50 -0.43 7.29
C VAL A 34 4.26 0.90 7.45
N PRO A 35 5.15 1.26 6.50
CA PRO A 35 5.89 2.51 6.59
C PRO A 35 4.96 3.70 6.36
N TYR A 36 5.08 4.73 7.20
CA TYR A 36 4.35 5.98 7.05
C TYR A 36 5.20 7.19 7.47
N TYR A 37 4.90 8.35 6.89
CA TYR A 37 5.66 9.58 7.12
C TYR A 37 4.85 10.59 7.92
N VAL A 38 5.48 11.15 8.95
CA VAL A 38 4.88 12.14 9.84
C VAL A 38 5.76 13.39 9.94
N ASP A 39 5.22 14.46 10.50
CA ASP A 39 6.01 15.63 10.84
C ASP A 39 6.82 15.43 12.15
N LYS A 40 7.63 16.43 12.51
CA LYS A 40 8.49 16.39 13.69
C LYS A 40 7.74 16.50 15.02
N VAL A 41 6.54 17.06 15.03
CA VAL A 41 5.73 17.31 16.25
C VAL A 41 4.67 16.24 16.49
N PHE A 42 4.48 15.30 15.56
CA PHE A 42 3.53 14.19 15.60
C PHE A 42 3.39 13.51 16.97
N HIS A 43 4.51 13.23 17.65
CA HIS A 43 4.52 12.58 18.95
C HIS A 43 3.79 13.37 20.04
N LYS A 44 3.63 14.68 19.89
CA LYS A 44 2.89 15.51 20.85
C LYS A 44 1.38 15.35 20.69
N GLU A 45 0.92 15.05 19.48
CA GLU A 45 -0.49 14.99 19.10
C GLU A 45 -1.05 13.56 19.12
N TYR A 46 -0.26 12.58 18.69
CA TYR A 46 -0.69 11.18 18.59
C TYR A 46 0.05 10.29 19.59
N LYS A 47 -0.68 9.85 20.63
CA LYS A 47 -0.22 8.90 21.66
C LYS A 47 -1.35 7.95 22.08
N GLY A 48 -0.99 6.82 22.69
CA GLY A 48 -1.95 5.87 23.26
C GLY A 48 -2.99 5.41 22.25
N ALA A 49 -4.27 5.46 22.64
CA ALA A 49 -5.38 5.01 21.79
C ALA A 49 -5.49 5.78 20.47
N ALA A 50 -5.18 7.08 20.45
CA ALA A 50 -5.25 7.89 19.23
C ALA A 50 -4.19 7.46 18.19
N LEU A 51 -3.00 7.04 18.65
CA LEU A 51 -1.96 6.50 17.78
C LEU A 51 -2.37 5.11 17.25
N GLN A 52 -2.92 4.27 18.13
CA GLN A 52 -3.37 2.92 17.73
C GLN A 52 -4.47 2.97 16.68
N GLU A 53 -5.46 3.85 16.83
CA GLU A 53 -6.54 3.98 15.85
C GLU A 53 -6.03 4.54 14.51
N LEU A 54 -5.09 5.49 14.54
CA LEU A 54 -4.43 5.98 13.34
C LEU A 54 -3.66 4.86 12.62
N GLU A 55 -2.81 4.11 13.34
CA GLU A 55 -2.03 3.01 12.76
C GLU A 55 -2.94 1.93 12.17
N LYS A 56 -4.05 1.60 12.85
CA LYS A 56 -5.06 0.66 12.34
C LYS A 56 -5.71 1.15 11.05
N SER A 57 -6.05 2.43 10.97
CA SER A 57 -6.59 3.02 9.73
C SER A 57 -5.56 2.99 8.60
N ILE A 58 -4.29 3.31 8.89
CA ILE A 58 -3.20 3.23 7.90
C ILE A 58 -3.04 1.80 7.39
N GLU A 59 -3.05 0.81 8.27
CA GLU A 59 -2.93 -0.60 7.91
C GLU A 59 -4.09 -1.09 7.05
N SER A 60 -5.33 -0.70 7.40
CA SER A 60 -6.52 -1.04 6.62
C SER A 60 -6.45 -0.46 5.21
N ASP A 61 -6.20 0.84 5.10
CA ASP A 61 -6.09 1.53 3.79
C ASP A 61 -4.95 0.93 2.95
N TYR A 62 -3.86 0.52 3.59
CA TYR A 62 -2.73 -0.10 2.92
C TYR A 62 -3.07 -1.49 2.34
N ILE A 63 -3.80 -2.31 3.09
CA ILE A 63 -4.28 -3.61 2.61
C ILE A 63 -5.24 -3.43 1.43
N ASP A 64 -6.20 -2.51 1.54
CA ASP A 64 -7.17 -2.24 0.47
C ASP A 64 -6.46 -1.77 -0.81
N HIS A 65 -5.45 -0.92 -0.65
CA HIS A 65 -4.60 -0.51 -1.77
C HIS A 65 -3.87 -1.70 -2.40
N LEU A 66 -3.24 -2.56 -1.59
CA LEU A 66 -2.55 -3.75 -2.10
C LEU A 66 -3.50 -4.72 -2.80
N GLN A 67 -4.72 -4.92 -2.29
CA GLN A 67 -5.76 -5.72 -2.94
C GLN A 67 -6.14 -5.16 -4.31
N SER A 68 -6.42 -3.85 -4.38
CA SER A 68 -6.76 -3.18 -5.65
C SER A 68 -5.61 -3.25 -6.66
N SER A 69 -4.39 -2.99 -6.21
CA SER A 69 -3.19 -3.04 -7.05
C SER A 69 -2.90 -4.47 -7.53
N CYS A 70 -3.00 -5.47 -6.65
CA CYS A 70 -2.86 -6.88 -7.01
C CYS A 70 -3.90 -7.32 -8.05
N TRP A 71 -5.16 -6.91 -7.88
CA TRP A 71 -6.20 -7.19 -8.86
C TRP A 71 -5.87 -6.60 -10.24
N LYS A 72 -5.40 -5.34 -10.28
CA LYS A 72 -4.98 -4.69 -11.53
C LYS A 72 -3.78 -5.39 -12.18
N GLU A 73 -2.77 -5.77 -11.41
CA GLU A 73 -1.61 -6.52 -11.91
C GLU A 73 -2.02 -7.87 -12.52
N THR A 74 -2.90 -8.58 -11.82
CA THR A 74 -3.42 -9.88 -12.26
C THR A 74 -4.24 -9.73 -13.54
N GLN A 75 -5.10 -8.71 -13.60
CA GLN A 75 -5.89 -8.41 -14.79
C GLN A 75 -4.98 -8.08 -15.98
N GLN A 76 -4.00 -7.20 -15.79
CA GLN A 76 -3.04 -6.84 -16.84
C GLN A 76 -2.26 -8.04 -17.37
N LYS A 77 -1.80 -8.93 -16.48
CA LYS A 77 -1.12 -10.17 -16.87
C LYS A 77 -2.05 -11.10 -17.66
N SER A 78 -3.30 -11.25 -17.22
CA SER A 78 -4.32 -12.07 -17.89
C SER A 78 -4.65 -11.56 -19.29
N ASP A 79 -4.86 -10.24 -19.43
CA ASP A 79 -5.17 -9.61 -20.72
C ASP A 79 -4.03 -9.80 -21.71
N LEU A 80 -2.78 -9.60 -21.26
CA LEU A 80 -1.61 -9.82 -22.11
C LEU A 80 -1.45 -11.30 -22.48
N ALA A 81 -1.73 -12.22 -21.53
CA ALA A 81 -1.71 -13.66 -21.79
C ALA A 81 -2.78 -14.07 -22.81
N HIS A 82 -3.95 -13.44 -22.76
CA HIS A 82 -5.01 -13.67 -23.73
C HIS A 82 -4.58 -13.21 -25.13
N LEU A 83 -3.99 -12.02 -25.26
CA LEU A 83 -3.44 -11.52 -26.53
C LEU A 83 -2.32 -12.42 -27.06
N ALA A 84 -1.41 -12.89 -26.21
CA ALA A 84 -0.34 -13.81 -26.58
C ALA A 84 -0.89 -15.11 -27.20
N ARG A 85 -1.95 -15.67 -26.59
CA ARG A 85 -2.62 -16.88 -27.11
C ARG A 85 -3.35 -16.62 -28.42
N LEU A 86 -4.08 -15.51 -28.52
CA LEU A 86 -4.86 -15.15 -29.71
C LEU A 86 -3.96 -15.01 -30.95
N TYR A 87 -2.83 -14.32 -30.80
CA TYR A 87 -1.89 -14.07 -31.90
C TYR A 87 -0.81 -15.15 -32.06
N ARG A 88 -0.73 -16.12 -31.14
CA ARG A 88 0.34 -17.12 -31.07
C ARG A 88 1.73 -16.47 -31.06
N ASP A 89 1.87 -15.37 -30.33
CA ASP A 89 3.10 -14.60 -30.24
C ASP A 89 3.94 -15.06 -29.02
N ASP A 90 5.01 -15.80 -29.31
CA ASP A 90 5.92 -16.33 -28.29
C ASP A 90 6.71 -15.24 -27.55
N ARG A 91 6.95 -14.07 -28.17
CA ARG A 91 7.61 -12.94 -27.49
C ARG A 91 6.66 -12.33 -26.46
N LEU A 92 5.38 -12.20 -26.81
CA LEU A 92 4.34 -11.77 -25.87
C LEU A 92 4.18 -12.79 -24.73
N LYS A 93 4.25 -14.09 -25.02
CA LYS A 93 4.23 -15.14 -24.01
C LYS A 93 5.41 -15.04 -23.03
N GLN A 94 6.63 -14.90 -23.54
CA GLN A 94 7.81 -14.66 -22.70
C GLN A 94 7.66 -13.41 -21.82
N LYS A 95 7.06 -12.34 -22.37
CA LYS A 95 6.77 -11.12 -21.61
C LYS A 95 5.79 -11.41 -20.47
N VAL A 96 4.70 -12.14 -20.71
CA VAL A 96 3.72 -12.54 -19.68
C VAL A 96 4.40 -13.31 -18.55
N ASP A 97 5.29 -14.25 -18.88
CA ASP A 97 6.02 -15.06 -17.90
C ASP A 97 6.97 -14.19 -17.04
N SER A 98 7.51 -13.12 -17.62
CA SER A 98 8.35 -12.15 -16.90
C SER A 98 7.58 -11.16 -16.01
N ILE A 99 6.25 -11.02 -16.18
CA ILE A 99 5.45 -10.11 -15.35
C ILE A 99 5.37 -10.66 -13.93
N LYS A 100 5.94 -9.88 -13.00
CA LYS A 100 5.82 -10.09 -11.56
C LYS A 100 4.56 -9.42 -11.02
N LEU A 101 4.01 -9.99 -9.96
CA LEU A 101 2.83 -9.49 -9.26
C LEU A 101 3.26 -8.99 -7.88
N ASP A 102 4.13 -7.98 -7.85
CA ASP A 102 4.83 -7.54 -6.63
C ASP A 102 3.84 -7.11 -5.54
N ASN A 103 2.73 -6.44 -5.90
CA ASN A 103 1.70 -6.07 -4.95
C ASN A 103 0.93 -7.29 -4.42
N CYS A 104 0.65 -8.29 -5.28
CA CYS A 104 0.07 -9.55 -4.82
C CYS A 104 0.98 -10.31 -3.86
N GLU A 105 2.29 -10.37 -4.15
CA GLU A 105 3.26 -11.02 -3.26
C GLU A 105 3.33 -10.31 -1.91
N ARG A 106 3.32 -8.97 -1.92
CA ARG A 106 3.31 -8.17 -0.68
C ARG A 106 2.03 -8.37 0.13
N LEU A 107 0.88 -8.38 -0.54
CA LEU A 107 -0.41 -8.68 0.08
C LEU A 107 -0.40 -10.07 0.74
N ASN A 108 0.10 -11.08 0.02
CA ASN A 108 0.15 -12.45 0.53
C ASN A 108 1.06 -12.57 1.76
N ARG A 109 2.18 -11.84 1.82
CA ARG A 109 3.04 -11.79 3.02
C ARG A 109 2.33 -11.16 4.22
N MET A 110 1.47 -10.17 4.01
CA MET A 110 0.73 -9.50 5.08
C MET A 110 -0.45 -10.34 5.57
N VAL A 111 -1.29 -10.85 4.65
CA VAL A 111 -2.45 -11.69 4.98
C VAL A 111 -2.02 -13.08 5.48
N GLY A 112 -0.92 -13.63 4.96
CA GLY A 112 -0.37 -14.92 5.39
C GLY A 112 0.06 -14.93 6.86
N ARG A 113 0.50 -13.79 7.40
CA ARG A 113 0.80 -13.63 8.84
C ARG A 113 -0.44 -13.69 9.72
N GLN A 114 -1.62 -13.32 9.20
CA GLN A 114 -2.87 -13.31 9.95
C GLN A 114 -3.55 -14.68 10.00
N LYS A 115 -3.24 -15.59 9.06
CA LYS A 115 -3.83 -16.95 9.00
C LYS A 115 -3.13 -17.98 9.89
N GLY A 116 -2.08 -17.58 10.63
CA GLY A 116 -1.27 -18.46 11.48
C GLY A 116 -1.52 -18.31 12.98
N ASN A 117 -2.60 -17.65 13.40
CA ASN A 117 -2.94 -17.42 14.81
C ASN A 117 -4.36 -17.93 15.10
#